data_AF-A0A929YBQ6-F1
#
_entry.id   AF-A0A929YBQ6-F1
#
_cell.length_a   1.000
_cell.length_b   1.000
_cell.length_c   1.000
_cell.angle_alpha   90.00
_cell.angle_beta   90.00
_cell.angle_gamma   90.00
#
_symmetry.space_group_name_H-M   'P 1'
#
loop_
_entity.id
_entity.type
_entity.pdbx_description
1 polymer ?
#
loop_
_entity_poly.entity_id
_entity_poly.type
_entity_poly.pdbx_seq_one_letter_code
_entity_poly.pdbx_strand_id
1 'polypeptide(L)'
;MKQRMIHFWLGLFQAIFPEHVRRDPAYWRRLALGIVVTFLIITQLFTFEKFVDITSGWHVAGGGIMAALLAGLLPLLELGSLPFLLSMDMSRGSRRVSQACLLVVSAVWFGMALWCFLAVPMSESGLFGATLPLLNGWWTVVFTGLVGLAAVLVVREANEA
;
A
#
# COMPACT_ATOMS: atom_id res chain seq x y z
N MET A 1 17.97 33.15 10.00
CA MET A 1 17.96 31.94 9.15
C MET A 1 16.71 31.07 9.31
N LYS A 2 16.27 30.72 10.55
CA LYS A 2 15.09 29.85 10.80
C LYS A 2 13.78 30.31 10.12
N GLN A 3 13.43 31.60 10.20
CA GLN A 3 12.18 32.12 9.60
C GLN A 3 12.15 32.05 8.06
N ARG A 4 13.28 32.32 7.40
CA ARG A 4 13.40 32.23 5.93
C ARG A 4 13.21 30.79 5.44
N MET A 5 13.71 29.84 6.21
CA MET A 5 13.54 28.41 5.94
C MET A 5 12.08 27.97 6.09
N ILE A 6 11.40 28.42 7.15
CA ILE A 6 9.97 28.13 7.38
C ILE A 6 9.11 28.69 6.24
N HIS A 7 9.34 29.93 5.82
CA HIS A 7 8.61 30.52 4.69
C HIS A 7 8.88 29.82 3.36
N PHE A 8 10.12 29.35 3.15
CA PHE A 8 10.47 28.56 1.97
C PHE A 8 9.72 27.23 1.95
N TRP A 9 9.75 26.47 3.05
CA TRP A 9 9.03 25.20 3.17
C TRP A 9 7.51 25.37 3.05
N LEU A 10 6.95 26.44 3.64
CA LEU A 10 5.53 26.78 3.47
C LEU A 10 5.19 27.12 2.03
N GLY A 11 6.01 27.93 1.34
CA GLY A 11 5.80 28.28 -0.06
C GLY A 11 5.89 27.07 -0.98
N LEU A 12 6.85 26.17 -0.75
CA LEU A 12 6.98 24.93 -1.50
C LEU A 12 5.77 24.02 -1.29
N PHE A 13 5.32 23.85 -0.05
CA PHE A 13 4.13 23.06 0.27
C PHE A 13 2.87 23.65 -0.38
N GLN A 14 2.73 24.96 -0.38
CA GLN A 14 1.62 25.66 -1.03
C GLN A 14 1.65 25.52 -2.57
N ALA A 15 2.84 25.43 -3.16
CA ALA A 15 3.02 25.23 -4.60
C ALA A 15 2.73 23.78 -5.02
N ILE A 16 3.06 22.78 -4.18
CA ILE A 16 2.80 21.36 -4.47
C ILE A 16 1.32 21.01 -4.27
N PHE A 17 0.66 21.58 -3.26
CA PHE A 17 -0.73 21.26 -2.91
C PHE A 17 -1.66 22.48 -3.09
N PRO A 18 -2.50 22.52 -4.14
CA PRO A 18 -3.46 23.59 -4.37
C PRO A 18 -4.41 23.82 -3.18
N GLU A 19 -4.92 25.04 -2.99
CA GLU A 19 -5.78 25.37 -1.84
C GLU A 19 -7.08 24.56 -1.77
N HIS A 20 -7.66 24.20 -2.91
CA HIS A 20 -8.88 23.39 -2.98
C HIS A 20 -8.63 21.93 -2.53
N VAL A 21 -7.42 21.41 -2.77
CA VAL A 21 -6.98 20.09 -2.33
C VAL A 21 -6.67 20.06 -0.83
N ARG A 22 -6.10 21.16 -0.31
CA ARG A 22 -5.69 21.29 1.09
C ARG A 22 -6.86 21.29 2.08
N ARG A 23 -8.05 21.71 1.65
CA ARG A 23 -9.24 21.87 2.51
C ARG A 23 -10.07 20.61 2.66
N ASP A 24 -9.92 19.61 1.78
CA ASP A 24 -10.71 18.38 1.85
C ASP A 24 -10.06 17.35 2.81
N PRO A 25 -10.69 17.03 3.95
CA PRO A 25 -10.18 16.01 4.86
C PRO A 25 -10.08 14.63 4.20
N ALA A 26 -10.93 14.32 3.23
CA ALA A 26 -10.92 13.03 2.54
C ALA A 26 -9.64 12.89 1.69
N TYR A 27 -9.21 13.97 1.02
CA TYR A 27 -7.95 13.99 0.27
C TYR A 27 -6.76 13.62 1.16
N TRP A 28 -6.64 14.23 2.35
CA TRP A 28 -5.55 13.94 3.29
C TRP A 28 -5.53 12.48 3.74
N ARG A 29 -6.69 11.85 3.92
CA ARG A 29 -6.80 10.42 4.24
C ARG A 29 -6.29 9.56 3.09
N ARG A 30 -6.66 9.89 1.84
CA ARG A 30 -6.17 9.17 0.64
C ARG A 30 -4.66 9.33 0.50
N LEU A 31 -4.15 10.54 0.70
CA LEU A 31 -2.73 10.84 0.61
C LEU A 31 -1.93 10.11 1.69
N ALA A 32 -2.40 10.10 2.93
CA ALA A 32 -1.75 9.37 4.02
C ALA A 32 -1.64 7.87 3.71
N LEU A 33 -2.73 7.25 3.23
CA LEU A 33 -2.70 5.86 2.79
C LEU A 33 -1.82 5.67 1.55
N GLY A 34 -1.83 6.63 0.62
CA GLY A 34 -0.95 6.69 -0.55
C GLY A 34 0.53 6.67 -0.17
N ILE A 35 0.93 7.41 0.86
CA ILE A 35 2.30 7.41 1.39
C ILE A 35 2.66 6.04 1.95
N VAL A 36 1.77 5.41 2.73
CA VAL A 36 1.99 4.06 3.26
C VAL A 36 2.19 3.05 2.13
N VAL A 37 1.27 3.01 1.17
CA VAL A 37 1.35 2.08 0.02
C VAL A 37 2.60 2.36 -0.82
N THR A 38 2.93 3.63 -1.07
CA THR A 38 4.15 4.01 -1.80
C THR A 38 5.41 3.52 -1.08
N PHE A 39 5.44 3.64 0.25
CA PHE A 39 6.56 3.13 1.04
C PHE A 39 6.72 1.62 0.89
N LEU A 40 5.62 0.85 0.97
CA LEU A 40 5.63 -0.60 0.75
C LEU A 40 6.18 -0.94 -0.65
N ILE A 41 5.63 -0.33 -1.71
CA ILE A 41 6.07 -0.54 -3.09
C ILE A 41 7.57 -0.27 -3.23
N ILE A 42 8.06 0.86 -2.74
CA ILE A 42 9.48 1.23 -2.87
C ILE A 42 10.36 0.18 -2.19
N THR A 43 10.00 -0.22 -0.97
CA THR A 43 10.78 -1.24 -0.23
C THR A 43 10.78 -2.59 -0.93
N GLN A 44 9.64 -3.01 -1.50
CA GLN A 44 9.53 -4.24 -2.27
C GLN A 44 10.31 -4.17 -3.59
N LEU A 45 10.23 -3.05 -4.33
CA LEU A 45 10.91 -2.87 -5.62
C LEU A 45 12.43 -2.94 -5.50
N PHE A 46 13.02 -2.41 -4.42
CA PHE A 46 14.47 -2.50 -4.20
C PHE A 46 14.98 -3.93 -4.06
N THR A 47 14.10 -4.87 -3.70
CA THR A 47 14.45 -6.28 -3.51
C THR A 47 13.51 -7.22 -4.24
N PHE A 48 12.95 -6.75 -5.36
CA PHE A 48 11.94 -7.48 -6.13
C PHE A 48 12.45 -8.86 -6.57
N GLU A 49 13.72 -8.96 -6.96
CA GLU A 49 14.35 -10.22 -7.37
C GLU A 49 14.30 -11.30 -6.26
N LYS A 50 14.40 -10.89 -5.00
CA LYS A 50 14.36 -11.78 -3.83
C LYS A 50 12.95 -11.98 -3.29
N PHE A 51 11.98 -11.26 -3.82
CA PHE A 51 10.61 -11.30 -3.31
C PHE A 51 9.93 -12.64 -3.63
N VAL A 52 10.30 -13.27 -4.75
CA VAL A 52 9.87 -14.63 -5.10
C VAL A 52 10.32 -15.65 -4.06
N ASP A 53 11.53 -15.52 -3.52
CA ASP A 53 12.05 -16.42 -2.47
C ASP A 53 11.27 -16.26 -1.17
N ILE A 54 10.95 -15.01 -0.78
CA ILE A 54 10.13 -14.71 0.39
C ILE A 54 8.73 -15.32 0.25
N THR A 55 8.07 -15.07 -0.88
CA THR A 55 6.72 -15.59 -1.12
C THR A 55 6.67 -17.11 -1.22
N SER A 56 7.75 -17.75 -1.70
CA SER A 56 7.89 -19.21 -1.71
C SER A 56 7.96 -19.78 -0.30
N GLY A 57 8.54 -19.03 0.64
CA GLY A 57 8.56 -19.37 2.08
C GLY A 57 7.19 -19.35 2.76
N TRP A 58 6.15 -18.80 2.13
CA TRP A 58 4.78 -18.77 2.68
C TRP A 58 4.01 -20.07 2.52
N HIS A 59 4.58 -21.08 1.83
CA HIS A 59 3.96 -22.40 1.64
C HIS A 59 2.50 -22.33 1.15
N VAL A 60 2.20 -21.38 0.26
CA VAL A 60 0.86 -21.16 -0.29
C VAL A 60 0.35 -22.37 -1.08
N ALA A 61 -0.97 -22.60 -1.00
CA ALA A 61 -1.64 -23.61 -1.80
C ALA A 61 -1.45 -23.30 -3.30
N GLY A 62 -0.80 -24.21 -4.03
CA GLY A 62 -0.34 -23.98 -5.41
C GLY A 62 1.18 -23.87 -5.58
N GLY A 63 1.94 -23.95 -4.48
CA GLY A 63 3.40 -24.06 -4.48
C GLY A 63 4.10 -22.86 -5.12
N GLY A 64 5.25 -23.11 -5.75
CA GLY A 64 6.12 -22.06 -6.29
C GLY A 64 5.48 -21.19 -7.39
N ILE A 65 4.53 -21.74 -8.17
CA ILE A 65 3.83 -20.97 -9.21
C ILE A 65 2.94 -19.90 -8.56
N MET A 66 2.16 -20.28 -7.54
CA MET A 66 1.31 -19.33 -6.84
C MET A 66 2.14 -18.28 -6.09
N ALA A 67 3.25 -18.68 -5.49
CA ALA A 67 4.19 -17.76 -4.85
C ALA A 67 4.74 -16.72 -5.84
N ALA A 68 5.22 -17.16 -7.00
CA ALA A 68 5.71 -16.26 -8.06
C ALA A 68 4.62 -15.31 -8.57
N LEU A 69 3.39 -15.79 -8.74
CA LEU A 69 2.25 -14.95 -9.12
C LEU A 69 1.95 -13.89 -8.05
N LEU A 70 1.96 -14.26 -6.76
CA LEU A 70 1.77 -13.30 -5.67
C LEU A 70 2.90 -12.25 -5.63
N ALA A 71 4.15 -12.68 -5.78
CA ALA A 71 5.31 -11.80 -5.82
C ALA A 71 5.21 -10.75 -6.94
N GLY A 72 4.69 -11.13 -8.11
CA GLY A 72 4.48 -10.20 -9.23
C GLY A 72 3.23 -9.34 -9.09
N LEU A 73 2.10 -9.94 -8.69
CA LEU A 73 0.80 -9.26 -8.66
C LEU A 73 0.67 -8.28 -7.50
N LEU A 74 1.23 -8.58 -6.32
CA LEU A 74 1.11 -7.70 -5.16
C LEU A 74 1.65 -6.29 -5.44
N PRO A 75 2.91 -6.10 -5.87
CA PRO A 75 3.44 -4.76 -6.16
C PRO A 75 2.71 -4.08 -7.32
N LEU A 76 2.24 -4.85 -8.32
CA LEU A 76 1.46 -4.30 -9.44
C LEU A 76 0.09 -3.78 -9.01
N LEU A 77 -0.59 -4.49 -8.12
CA LEU A 77 -1.88 -4.04 -7.56
C LEU A 77 -1.68 -2.83 -6.64
N GLU A 78 -0.61 -2.82 -5.83
CA GLU A 78 -0.23 -1.64 -5.05
C GLU A 78 0.01 -0.43 -5.97
N LEU A 79 0.81 -0.60 -7.03
CA LEU A 79 1.07 0.45 -8.02
C LEU A 79 -0.23 0.91 -8.70
N GLY A 80 -1.10 -0.03 -9.06
CA GLY A 80 -2.42 0.24 -9.65
C GLY A 80 -3.37 1.01 -8.72
N SER A 81 -3.14 0.97 -7.40
CA SER A 81 -3.93 1.72 -6.42
C SER A 81 -3.50 3.18 -6.23
N LEU A 82 -2.24 3.50 -6.54
CA LEU A 82 -1.68 4.84 -6.34
C LEU A 82 -2.44 5.96 -7.08
N PRO A 83 -2.88 5.78 -8.35
CA PRO A 83 -3.57 6.85 -9.06
C PRO A 83 -4.81 7.34 -8.29
N PHE A 84 -5.59 6.44 -7.70
CA PHE A 84 -6.72 6.78 -6.85
C PHE A 84 -6.29 7.45 -5.53
N LEU A 85 -5.26 6.92 -4.85
CA LEU A 85 -4.78 7.45 -3.57
C LEU A 85 -4.21 8.87 -3.70
N LEU A 86 -3.51 9.13 -4.79
CA LEU A 86 -2.93 10.44 -5.11
C LEU A 86 -3.96 11.42 -5.72
N SER A 87 -5.21 10.98 -5.90
CA SER A 87 -6.29 11.74 -6.53
C SER A 87 -5.88 12.32 -7.89
N MET A 88 -5.19 11.52 -8.72
CA MET A 88 -4.82 11.92 -10.08
C MET A 88 -6.08 12.10 -10.93
N ASP A 89 -6.03 13.02 -11.89
CA ASP A 89 -7.13 13.23 -12.83
C ASP A 89 -7.24 12.03 -13.78
N MET A 90 -8.39 11.37 -13.77
CA MET A 90 -8.63 10.15 -14.54
C MET A 90 -10.12 9.91 -14.79
N SER A 91 -10.41 9.11 -15.82
CA SER A 91 -11.77 8.70 -16.14
C SER A 91 -12.42 7.93 -14.98
N ARG A 92 -13.75 8.00 -14.88
CA ARG A 92 -14.53 7.27 -13.86
C ARG A 92 -14.24 5.77 -13.86
N GLY A 93 -14.01 5.18 -15.04
CA GLY A 93 -13.66 3.76 -15.18
C GLY A 93 -12.29 3.45 -14.59
N SER A 94 -11.27 4.24 -14.95
CA SER A 94 -9.91 4.07 -14.42
C SER A 94 -9.87 4.24 -12.90
N ARG A 95 -10.62 5.21 -12.35
CA ARG A 95 -10.74 5.42 -10.91
C ARG A 95 -11.30 4.19 -10.19
N ARG A 96 -12.34 3.55 -10.74
CA ARG A 96 -12.92 2.32 -10.16
C ARG A 96 -11.95 1.15 -10.20
N VAL A 97 -11.19 1.00 -11.28
CA VAL A 97 -10.15 -0.04 -11.39
C VAL A 97 -9.08 0.20 -10.31
N SER A 98 -8.62 1.44 -10.16
CA SER A 98 -7.61 1.78 -9.15
C SER A 98 -8.12 1.56 -7.71
N GLN A 99 -9.38 1.90 -7.43
CA GLN A 99 -10.04 1.55 -6.16
C GLN A 99 -10.12 0.04 -5.94
N ALA A 100 -10.47 -0.73 -6.97
CA ALA A 100 -10.51 -2.19 -6.89
C ALA A 100 -9.11 -2.77 -6.61
N CYS A 101 -8.06 -2.26 -7.26
CA CYS A 101 -6.69 -2.65 -6.98
C CYS A 101 -6.34 -2.44 -5.49
N LEU A 102 -6.69 -1.28 -4.91
CA LEU A 102 -6.47 -0.98 -3.50
C LEU A 102 -7.15 -2.00 -2.56
N LEU A 103 -8.43 -2.30 -2.83
CA LEU A 103 -9.21 -3.22 -2.01
C LEU A 103 -8.68 -4.65 -2.12
N VAL A 104 -8.40 -5.11 -3.35
CA VAL A 104 -7.88 -6.44 -3.61
C VAL A 104 -6.52 -6.61 -2.94
N VAL A 105 -5.58 -5.69 -3.13
CA VAL A 105 -4.24 -5.83 -2.54
C VAL A 105 -4.28 -5.79 -1.01
N SER A 106 -5.13 -4.95 -0.42
CA SER A 106 -5.30 -4.90 1.03
C SER A 106 -5.89 -6.19 1.58
N ALA A 107 -6.88 -6.77 0.88
CA ALA A 107 -7.47 -8.05 1.25
C ALA A 107 -6.48 -9.21 1.14
N VAL A 108 -5.68 -9.26 0.07
CA VAL A 108 -4.65 -10.28 -0.12
C VAL A 108 -3.57 -10.13 0.96
N TRP A 109 -3.09 -8.93 1.25
CA TRP A 109 -2.10 -8.71 2.31
C TRP A 109 -2.61 -9.15 3.68
N PHE A 110 -3.84 -8.82 4.03
CA PHE A 110 -4.44 -9.26 5.28
C PHE A 110 -4.60 -10.78 5.33
N GLY A 111 -5.09 -11.39 4.24
CA GLY A 111 -5.22 -12.84 4.13
C GLY A 111 -3.88 -13.56 4.25
N MET A 112 -2.83 -13.04 3.60
CA MET A 112 -1.47 -13.59 3.68
C MET A 112 -0.85 -13.41 5.07
N ALA A 113 -1.02 -12.24 5.69
CA ALA A 113 -0.56 -12.01 7.06
C ALA A 113 -1.20 -13.01 8.03
N LEU A 114 -2.52 -13.23 7.90
CA LEU A 114 -3.27 -14.20 8.71
C LEU A 114 -2.82 -15.64 8.43
N TRP A 115 -2.68 -16.02 7.15
CA TRP A 115 -2.20 -17.33 6.74
C TRP A 115 -0.81 -17.61 7.32
N CYS A 116 0.15 -16.73 7.08
CA CYS A 116 1.51 -16.88 7.59
C CYS A 116 1.55 -16.88 9.12
N PHE A 117 0.66 -16.14 9.79
CA PHE A 117 0.60 -16.11 11.25
C PHE A 117 0.07 -17.43 11.83
N LEU A 118 -0.89 -18.07 11.17
CA LEU A 118 -1.55 -19.28 11.66
C LEU A 118 -0.89 -20.57 11.19
N ALA A 119 -0.40 -20.62 9.96
CA ALA A 119 0.02 -21.85 9.28
C ALA A 119 1.53 -21.96 9.07
N VAL A 120 2.26 -20.84 9.01
CA VAL A 120 3.70 -20.82 8.70
C VAL A 120 4.45 -19.97 9.74
N PRO A 121 4.54 -20.45 10.99
CA PRO A 121 5.20 -19.69 12.05
C PRO A 121 6.66 -19.38 11.68
N MET A 122 7.13 -18.18 12.04
CA MET A 122 8.47 -17.67 11.74
C MET A 122 8.76 -17.39 10.26
N SER A 123 7.76 -17.35 9.37
CA SER A 123 7.97 -16.89 8.00
C SER A 123 8.31 -15.40 7.94
N GLU A 124 8.97 -14.97 6.87
CA GLU A 124 9.12 -13.54 6.56
C GLU A 124 7.76 -12.92 6.18
N SER A 125 7.53 -11.67 6.59
CA SER A 125 6.28 -10.95 6.32
C SER A 125 6.11 -10.56 4.86
N GLY A 126 7.23 -10.28 4.17
CA GLY A 126 7.27 -9.78 2.79
C GLY A 126 6.62 -8.42 2.54
N LEU A 127 5.97 -7.80 3.54
CA LEU A 127 5.35 -6.46 3.41
C LEU A 127 6.32 -5.41 2.86
N PHE A 128 7.59 -5.53 3.22
CA PHE A 128 8.65 -4.60 2.82
C PHE A 128 9.66 -5.22 1.84
N GLY A 129 9.28 -6.33 1.18
CA GLY A 129 10.22 -7.15 0.42
C GLY A 129 11.35 -7.72 1.28
N ALA A 130 12.50 -7.97 0.67
CA ALA A 130 13.74 -8.35 1.39
C ALA A 130 14.53 -7.14 1.91
N THR A 131 14.02 -5.91 1.67
CA THR A 131 14.67 -4.68 2.12
C THR A 131 14.60 -4.54 3.63
N LEU A 132 13.45 -4.88 4.23
CA LEU A 132 13.27 -4.98 5.67
C LEU A 132 12.78 -6.39 6.01
N PRO A 133 13.70 -7.35 6.27
CA PRO A 133 13.34 -8.72 6.59
C PRO A 133 12.75 -8.78 7.99
N LEU A 134 11.44 -8.60 8.08
CA LEU A 134 10.70 -8.65 9.33
C LEU A 134 9.90 -9.94 9.38
N LEU A 135 10.07 -10.66 10.49
CA LEU A 135 9.30 -11.87 10.77
C LEU A 135 7.80 -11.56 10.87
N ASN A 136 7.02 -12.41 10.24
CA ASN A 136 5.57 -12.37 10.31
C ASN A 136 5.10 -12.69 11.74
N GLY A 137 4.07 -11.98 12.21
CA GLY A 137 3.59 -12.10 13.58
C GLY A 137 2.24 -11.41 13.77
N TRP A 138 1.81 -11.25 15.01
CA TRP A 138 0.54 -10.57 15.30
C TRP A 138 0.51 -9.12 14.77
N TRP A 139 1.67 -8.46 14.74
CA TRP A 139 1.80 -7.08 14.27
C TRP A 139 1.49 -6.94 12.78
N THR A 140 1.82 -7.93 11.94
CA THR A 140 1.53 -7.87 10.50
C THR A 140 0.04 -7.97 10.24
N VAL A 141 -0.66 -8.84 10.99
CA VAL A 141 -2.12 -9.00 10.92
C VAL A 141 -2.81 -7.71 11.33
N VAL A 142 -2.38 -7.08 12.44
CA VAL A 142 -2.95 -5.81 12.89
C VAL A 142 -2.66 -4.69 11.88
N PHE A 143 -1.42 -4.59 11.39
CA PHE A 143 -1.03 -3.57 10.42
C PHE A 143 -1.82 -3.68 9.12
N THR A 144 -1.85 -4.86 8.50
CA THR A 144 -2.58 -5.12 7.25
C THR A 144 -4.10 -4.98 7.44
N GLY A 145 -4.63 -5.35 8.62
CA GLY A 145 -6.02 -5.13 8.98
C GLY A 145 -6.37 -3.64 9.05
N LEU A 146 -5.52 -2.81 9.67
CA LEU A 146 -5.70 -1.36 9.72
C LEU A 146 -5.59 -0.72 8.33
N VAL A 147 -4.64 -1.17 7.49
CA VAL A 147 -4.52 -0.74 6.10
C VAL A 147 -5.77 -1.09 5.30
N GLY A 148 -6.29 -2.32 5.47
CA GLY A 148 -7.53 -2.76 4.82
C GLY A 148 -8.75 -1.96 5.25
N LEU A 149 -8.89 -1.67 6.55
CA LEU A 149 -9.94 -0.80 7.06
C LEU A 149 -9.83 0.61 6.48
N ALA A 150 -8.63 1.19 6.46
CA ALA A 150 -8.37 2.50 5.88
C ALA A 150 -8.72 2.53 4.37
N ALA A 151 -8.36 1.48 3.63
CA ALA A 151 -8.71 1.31 2.23
C ALA A 151 -10.23 1.32 2.00
N VAL A 152 -10.99 0.56 2.80
CA VAL A 152 -12.45 0.52 2.72
C VAL A 152 -13.06 1.89 3.02
N LEU A 153 -12.60 2.57 4.07
CA LEU A 153 -13.10 3.90 4.44
C LEU A 153 -12.84 4.92 3.33
N VAL A 154 -11.61 4.97 2.81
CA VAL A 154 -11.23 5.92 1.75
C VAL A 154 -12.01 5.66 0.44
N VAL A 155 -12.23 4.40 0.08
CA VAL A 155 -13.02 4.05 -1.12
C VAL A 155 -14.49 4.39 -0.92
N ARG A 156 -15.05 4.14 0.27
CA ARG A 156 -16.44 4.45 0.59
C ARG A 156 -16.69 5.96 0.53
N GLU A 157 -15.87 6.75 1.20
CA GLU A 157 -15.94 8.22 1.15
C GLU A 157 -15.83 8.76 -0.28
N ALA A 158 -14.98 8.15 -1.10
CA ALA A 158 -14.79 8.52 -2.48
C ALA A 158 -16.01 8.25 -3.39
N ASN A 159 -16.89 7.33 -3.00
CA ASN A 159 -18.08 6.95 -3.75
C ASN A 159 -19.35 7.64 -3.23
N GLU A 160 -19.33 8.16 -2.00
CA GLU A 160 -20.39 8.95 -1.39
C GLU A 160 -20.31 10.45 -1.75
N ALA A 161 -19.16 10.91 -2.30
CA ALA A 161 -18.90 12.27 -2.77
C ALA A 161 -19.14 12.43 -4.27
#